data_AF-A0A8J5K374-F1
#
_entry.id   AF-A0A8J5K374-F1
#
_cell.length_a   1.000
_cell.length_b   1.000
_cell.length_c   1.000
_cell.angle_alpha   90.00
_cell.angle_beta   90.00
_cell.angle_gamma   90.00
#
_symmetry.space_group_name_H-M   'P 1'
#
loop_
_entity.id
_entity.type
_entity.pdbx_description
1 polymer ?
#
loop_
_entity_poly.entity_id
_entity_poly.type
_entity_poly.pdbx_seq_one_letter_code
_entity_poly.pdbx_strand_id
1 'polypeptide(L)'
;MVLRCLVRGLQEARSTALGNTLLVASVSCTVCGKIFRGRSRRQGLMRHMRTHTGEKPYACPHCPHRANMRHNLRTHILAVHDIYC
;
A
#
# COMPACT_ATOMS: atom_id res chain seq x y z
N MET A 1 11.58 -4.49 7.29
CA MET A 1 11.34 -4.87 8.70
C MET A 1 10.41 -3.91 9.46
N VAL A 2 9.79 -2.87 8.85
CA VAL A 2 8.96 -1.90 9.63
C VAL A 2 7.45 -1.93 9.26
N LEU A 3 7.05 -2.37 8.05
CA LEU A 3 5.64 -2.68 7.74
C LEU A 3 5.00 -3.79 8.60
N ARG A 4 5.77 -4.62 9.33
CA ARG A 4 5.21 -5.64 10.25
C ARG A 4 4.67 -5.05 11.55
N CYS A 5 5.06 -3.83 11.95
CA CYS A 5 4.64 -3.24 13.23
C CYS A 5 3.34 -2.42 13.17
N LEU A 6 2.98 -1.82 12.03
CA LEU A 6 1.79 -0.95 11.94
C LEU A 6 0.50 -1.69 11.53
N VAL A 7 0.57 -2.95 11.12
CA VAL A 7 -0.63 -3.76 10.79
C VAL A 7 -1.32 -4.36 12.02
N ARG A 8 -0.73 -4.19 13.22
CA ARG A 8 -1.33 -4.64 14.50
C ARG A 8 -2.58 -3.83 14.89
N GLY A 9 -2.87 -2.73 14.21
CA GLY A 9 -4.02 -1.87 14.46
C GLY A 9 -5.20 -2.05 13.50
N LEU A 10 -5.34 -3.22 12.85
CA LEU A 10 -6.61 -3.54 12.19
C LEU A 10 -7.65 -3.82 13.26
N GLN A 11 -8.28 -2.76 13.74
CA GLN A 11 -9.59 -2.86 14.34
C GLN A 11 -10.52 -3.39 13.25
N GLU A 12 -10.71 -4.71 13.23
CA GLU A 12 -11.96 -5.26 12.77
C GLU A 12 -13.01 -4.70 13.70
N ALA A 13 -13.71 -3.65 13.24
CA ALA A 13 -14.90 -3.17 13.92
C ALA A 13 -15.87 -4.34 13.96
N ARG A 14 -15.88 -5.07 15.08
CA ARG A 14 -16.98 -5.93 15.50
C ARG A 14 -18.18 -5.01 15.72
N SER A 15 -18.97 -4.84 14.67
CA SER A 15 -20.32 -4.30 14.81
C SER A 15 -21.28 -5.47 14.70
N THR A 16 -21.80 -5.85 15.85
CA THR A 16 -22.90 -6.79 16.03
C THR A 16 -24.17 -6.31 15.30
N ALA A 17 -24.92 -7.32 14.83
CA ALA A 17 -26.38 -7.36 14.64
C ALA A 17 -27.02 -6.71 13.39
N LEU A 18 -27.72 -7.60 12.66
CA LEU A 18 -28.98 -7.43 11.92
C LEU A 18 -28.98 -6.72 10.55
N GLY A 19 -29.49 -7.46 9.54
CA GLY A 19 -30.07 -6.89 8.32
C GLY A 19 -29.13 -6.81 7.12
N ASN A 20 -29.25 -7.80 6.22
CA ASN A 20 -29.01 -7.83 4.76
C ASN A 20 -28.52 -6.56 3.99
N THR A 21 -27.54 -5.83 4.49
CA THR A 21 -26.86 -4.74 3.78
C THR A 21 -25.48 -5.24 3.41
N LEU A 22 -25.11 -5.16 2.12
CA LEU A 22 -23.79 -5.51 1.62
C LEU A 22 -22.71 -4.82 2.49
N LEU A 23 -22.05 -5.58 3.36
CA LEU A 23 -20.93 -5.11 4.18
C LEU A 23 -19.76 -4.76 3.25
N VAL A 24 -19.73 -3.54 2.73
CA VAL A 24 -18.53 -2.96 2.11
C VAL A 24 -17.55 -2.72 3.23
N ALA A 25 -16.84 -3.77 3.62
CA ALA A 25 -15.75 -3.63 4.55
C ALA A 25 -14.75 -2.64 3.94
N SER A 26 -14.42 -1.61 4.73
CA SER A 26 -13.55 -0.50 4.37
C SER A 26 -12.50 -0.32 5.45
N VAL A 27 -11.33 0.19 5.11
CA VAL A 27 -10.22 0.38 6.05
C VAL A 27 -9.67 1.79 5.86
N SER A 28 -9.53 2.54 6.95
CA SER A 28 -8.99 3.90 6.94
C SER A 28 -7.52 3.95 7.33
N CYS A 29 -6.81 4.96 6.83
CA CYS A 29 -5.46 5.31 7.26
C CYS A 29 -5.51 6.10 8.56
N THR A 30 -4.75 5.69 9.57
CA THR A 30 -4.69 6.37 10.87
C THR A 30 -3.92 7.70 10.84
N VAL A 31 -3.08 7.91 9.82
CA VAL A 31 -2.23 9.12 9.71
C VAL A 31 -2.95 10.25 8.98
N CYS A 32 -3.74 9.95 7.94
CA CYS A 32 -4.41 10.96 7.11
C CYS A 32 -5.91 10.73 6.87
N GLY A 33 -6.50 9.71 7.51
CA GLY A 33 -7.94 9.43 7.40
C GLY A 33 -8.41 8.84 6.05
N LYS A 34 -7.51 8.66 5.06
CA LYS A 34 -7.88 8.11 3.74
C LYS A 34 -8.54 6.73 3.85
N ILE A 35 -9.70 6.58 3.20
CA ILE A 35 -10.51 5.35 3.25
C ILE A 35 -10.23 4.51 2.00
N PHE A 36 -9.94 3.23 2.23
CA PHE A 36 -9.78 2.20 1.20
C PHE A 36 -10.99 1.27 1.22
N ARG A 37 -11.60 1.05 0.06
CA ARG A 37 -12.78 0.20 -0.13
C ARG A 37 -12.46 -0.98 -1.06
N GLY A 38 -13.33 -1.98 -1.10
CA GLY A 38 -13.21 -3.14 -1.99
C GLY A 38 -12.41 -4.31 -1.40
N ARG A 39 -12.21 -5.35 -2.21
CA ARG A 39 -11.54 -6.60 -1.78
C ARG A 39 -10.05 -6.40 -1.47
N SER A 40 -9.40 -5.45 -2.14
CA SER A 40 -7.97 -5.15 -2.00
C SER A 40 -7.68 -4.00 -1.02
N ARG A 41 -8.66 -3.57 -0.22
CA ARG A 41 -8.55 -2.43 0.71
C ARG A 41 -7.34 -2.51 1.65
N ARG A 42 -7.02 -3.70 2.15
CA ARG A 42 -5.90 -3.93 3.08
C ARG A 42 -4.56 -3.79 2.38
N GLN A 43 -4.42 -4.36 1.18
CA GLN A 43 -3.23 -4.19 0.35
C GLN A 43 -3.07 -2.72 -0.11
N GLY A 44 -4.19 -2.07 -0.42
CA GLY A 44 -4.26 -0.65 -0.73
C GLY A 44 -3.73 0.22 0.42
N LEU A 45 -4.23 0.00 1.64
CA LEU A 45 -3.74 0.68 2.83
C LEU A 45 -2.25 0.38 3.08
N MET A 46 -1.83 -0.89 3.03
CA MET A 46 -0.43 -1.27 3.26
C MET A 46 0.53 -0.58 2.29
N ARG A 47 0.13 -0.47 1.02
CA ARG A 47 0.90 0.26 0.01
C ARG A 47 0.88 1.76 0.28
N HIS A 48 -0.26 2.31 0.68
CA HIS A 48 -0.39 3.72 1.05
C HIS A 48 0.48 4.09 2.25
N MET A 49 0.59 3.23 3.28
CA MET A 49 1.42 3.52 4.45
C MET A 49 2.89 3.79 4.10
N ARG A 50 3.38 3.25 2.97
CA ARG A 50 4.74 3.54 2.46
C ARG A 50 4.95 5.02 2.12
N THR A 51 3.89 5.78 1.84
CA THR A 51 3.98 7.23 1.60
C THR A 51 4.18 8.03 2.88
N HIS A 52 3.77 7.48 4.03
CA HIS A 52 4.00 8.11 5.34
C HIS A 52 5.34 7.72 5.93
N THR A 53 5.74 6.45 5.79
CA THR A 53 7.01 5.95 6.35
C THR A 53 8.22 6.23 5.45
N GLY A 54 8.00 6.64 4.20
CA GLY A 54 9.07 6.81 3.22
C GLY A 54 9.73 5.50 2.80
N GLU A 55 9.18 4.33 3.18
CA GLU A 55 9.72 3.04 2.79
C GLU A 55 9.69 2.88 1.26
N LYS A 56 10.85 2.58 0.69
CA LYS A 56 11.03 2.29 -0.74
C LYS A 56 11.64 0.89 -0.90
N PRO A 57 10.82 -0.17 -0.92
CA PRO A 57 11.29 -1.55 -0.89
C PRO A 57 11.94 -1.99 -2.21
N TYR A 58 11.60 -1.32 -3.30
CA TYR A 58 12.03 -1.73 -4.64
C TYR A 58 13.25 -0.91 -5.02
N ALA A 59 14.42 -1.55 -5.04
CA ALA A 59 15.66 -0.93 -5.48
C ALA A 59 15.89 -1.16 -6.98
N CYS A 60 16.40 -0.15 -7.67
CA CYS A 60 16.89 -0.29 -9.02
C CYS A 60 18.19 -1.10 -9.02
N PRO A 61 18.36 -2.08 -9.93
CA PRO A 61 19.62 -2.82 -10.04
C PRO A 61 20.76 -2.01 -10.67
N HIS A 62 20.44 -0.95 -11.42
CA HIS A 62 21.43 -0.18 -12.18
C HIS A 62 21.82 1.15 -11.52
N CYS A 63 21.06 1.62 -10.53
CA CYS A 63 21.36 2.87 -9.83
C CYS A 63 20.81 2.90 -8.39
N PRO A 64 21.16 3.92 -7.59
CA PRO A 64 20.67 4.07 -6.21
C PRO A 64 19.16 4.39 -6.09
N HIS A 65 18.43 4.53 -7.21
CA HIS A 65 17.02 4.85 -7.18
C HIS A 65 16.21 3.75 -6.49
N ARG A 66 15.26 4.17 -5.65
CA ARG A 66 14.32 3.27 -4.98
C ARG A 66 12.89 3.76 -5.14
N ALA A 67 11.99 2.82 -5.39
CA ALA A 67 10.57 3.06 -5.50
C ALA A 67 9.78 2.43 -4.35
N ASN A 68 8.66 3.03 -4.01
CA ASN A 68 7.68 2.52 -3.05
C ASN A 68 6.69 1.52 -3.68
N MET A 69 6.62 1.46 -5.01
CA MET A 69 5.75 0.57 -5.79
C MET A 69 6.52 -0.09 -6.94
N ARG A 70 6.13 -1.33 -7.28
CA ARG A 70 6.77 -2.12 -8.35
C ARG A 70 6.64 -1.48 -9.73
N HIS A 71 5.46 -0.96 -10.07
CA HIS A 71 5.25 -0.33 -11.37
C HIS A 71 6.09 0.94 -11.53
N ASN A 72 6.27 1.73 -10.46
CA ASN A 72 7.16 2.89 -10.47
C ASN A 72 8.63 2.49 -10.72
N LEU A 73 9.10 1.39 -10.13
CA LEU A 73 10.44 0.89 -10.42
C LEU A 73 10.54 0.43 -11.88
N ARG A 74 9.55 -0.31 -12.38
CA ARG A 74 9.52 -0.76 -13.77
C ARG A 74 9.59 0.44 -14.72
N THR A 75 8.73 1.44 -14.56
CA THR A 75 8.75 2.64 -15.41
C THR A 75 10.08 3.38 -15.33
N HIS A 76 10.70 3.45 -14.14
CA HIS A 76 12.04 4.03 -13.98
C HIS A 76 13.10 3.25 -14.78
N ILE A 77 13.14 1.92 -14.67
CA ILE A 77 14.09 1.10 -15.42
C ILE A 77 13.87 1.28 -16.92
N LEU A 78 12.63 1.19 -17.39
CA LEU A 78 12.29 1.36 -18.81
C LEU A 78 12.61 2.76 -19.36
N ALA A 79 12.55 3.81 -18.52
CA ALA A 79 12.77 5.18 -18.96
C ALA A 79 14.23 5.67 -18.84
N VAL A 80 14.99 5.11 -17.90
CA VAL A 80 16.33 5.60 -17.53
C VAL A 80 17.44 4.60 -17.86
N HIS A 81 17.13 3.30 -17.84
CA HIS A 81 18.12 2.24 -17.98
C HIS A 81 17.91 1.33 -19.19
N ASP A 82 16.72 1.35 -19.80
CA ASP A 82 16.50 0.68 -21.09
C ASP A 82 17.16 1.48 -22.20
N ILE A 83 18.46 1.22 -22.36
CA ILE A 83 19.20 1.42 -23.61
C ILE A 83 19.10 0.16 -24.50
N TYR A 84 18.39 -0.88 -24.06
CA TYR A 84 18.16 -2.09 -24.84
C TYR A 84 16.78 -2.07 -25.51
N CYS A 85 16.74 -1.51 -26.73
CA CYS A 85 16.08 -2.22 -27.83
C CYS A 85 17.04 -3.33 -28.30
#